data_AF-B0TJF9-F1
#
_entry.id   AF-B0TJF9-F1
#
_cell.length_a   1.000
_cell.length_b   1.000
_cell.length_c   1.000
_cell.angle_alpha   90.00
_cell.angle_beta   90.00
_cell.angle_gamma   90.00
#
_symmetry.space_group_name_H-M   'P 1'
#
loop_
_entity.id
_entity.type
_entity.pdbx_description
1 polymer ?
#
loop_
_entity_poly.entity_id
_entity_poly.type
_entity_poly.pdbx_seq_one_letter_code
_entity_poly.pdbx_strand_id
1 'polypeptide(L)'
;MQGINPVSDIAPLIDIPFNRRHHCWFCGEPSNQEWGYLKEAYTPHPSLTVPCCSECLRLAKQHKLTSIWDCKMAVKDELMRIYEKHLAIGVNWTKQELEESEFEDKVFGGFKKSAWMMYEIARDRVNYSGWPLSLNGVMLDDHGYDASFSFDGVNYRSVSQAIAFYAKQFTLDKRFLEDTIAIVGKDRFGFAIRIAQINIAAVPELKRQVLSDLREEHSD
;
A
#
# COMPACT_ATOMS: atom_id res chain seq x y z
N MET A 1 -9.10 -51.02 17.59
CA MET A 1 -8.10 -50.33 16.74
C MET A 1 -8.85 -49.67 15.59
N GLN A 2 -9.17 -48.39 15.70
CA GLN A 2 -9.63 -47.59 14.57
C GLN A 2 -8.50 -46.62 14.24
N GLY A 3 -7.73 -46.96 13.21
CA GLY A 3 -6.75 -46.04 12.63
C GLY A 3 -7.51 -44.97 11.89
N ILE A 4 -7.51 -43.76 12.45
CA ILE A 4 -8.05 -42.57 11.82
C ILE A 4 -7.13 -42.22 10.65
N ASN A 5 -7.67 -42.20 9.43
CA ASN A 5 -6.96 -41.78 8.23
C ASN A 5 -6.40 -40.36 8.41
N PRO A 6 -5.19 -40.05 7.92
CA PRO A 6 -4.67 -38.67 7.95
C PRO A 6 -5.54 -37.81 7.03
N VAL A 7 -6.27 -36.86 7.60
CA VAL A 7 -6.92 -35.79 6.83
C VAL A 7 -5.79 -35.01 6.16
N SER A 8 -5.81 -34.93 4.83
CA SER A 8 -4.85 -34.15 4.04
C SER A 8 -4.72 -32.72 4.59
N ASP A 9 -3.48 -32.28 4.83
CA ASP A 9 -3.06 -30.96 5.34
C ASP A 9 -3.40 -29.79 4.39
N ILE A 10 -4.64 -29.70 3.92
CA ILE A 10 -5.10 -28.65 3.00
C ILE A 10 -5.98 -27.70 3.81
N ALA A 11 -5.51 -26.46 3.94
CA ALA A 11 -6.29 -25.40 4.56
C ALA A 11 -7.60 -25.15 3.76
N PRO A 12 -8.76 -25.02 4.43
CA PRO A 12 -10.04 -24.81 3.77
C PRO A 12 -10.08 -23.48 3.01
N LEU A 13 -10.68 -23.48 1.83
CA LEU A 13 -10.95 -22.25 1.08
C LEU A 13 -11.96 -21.38 1.84
N ILE A 14 -11.70 -20.07 1.92
CA ILE A 14 -12.65 -19.10 2.48
C ILE A 14 -13.96 -19.07 1.70
N ASP A 15 -15.03 -18.59 2.32
CA ASP A 15 -16.23 -18.25 1.56
C ASP A 15 -15.93 -17.03 0.67
N ILE A 16 -16.21 -17.15 -0.63
CA ILE A 16 -15.97 -16.08 -1.59
C ILE A 16 -17.31 -15.49 -2.05
N PRO A 17 -17.56 -14.18 -1.82
CA PRO A 17 -18.74 -13.50 -2.34
C PRO A 17 -18.87 -13.71 -3.86
N PHE A 18 -20.11 -13.82 -4.36
CA PHE A 18 -20.37 -14.14 -5.76
C PHE A 18 -19.64 -13.20 -6.74
N ASN A 19 -19.64 -11.90 -6.45
CA ASN A 19 -18.97 -10.85 -7.23
C ASN A 19 -17.44 -10.83 -7.09
N ARG A 20 -16.85 -11.67 -6.22
CA ARG A 20 -15.40 -11.72 -5.94
C ARG A 20 -14.75 -13.05 -6.35
N ARG A 21 -15.51 -14.01 -6.91
CA ARG A 21 -15.05 -15.38 -7.24
C ARG A 21 -13.83 -15.48 -8.15
N HIS A 22 -13.57 -14.46 -8.95
CA HIS A 22 -12.45 -14.42 -9.89
C HIS A 22 -11.43 -13.33 -9.55
N HIS A 23 -11.46 -12.79 -8.34
CA HIS A 23 -10.58 -11.70 -7.94
C HIS A 23 -9.58 -12.17 -6.89
N CYS A 24 -8.36 -11.66 -7.01
CA CYS A 24 -7.30 -11.81 -6.04
C CYS A 24 -7.70 -11.09 -4.75
N TRP A 25 -7.69 -11.79 -3.63
CA TRP A 25 -8.02 -11.20 -2.34
C TRP A 25 -7.05 -10.07 -1.94
N PHE A 26 -5.78 -10.18 -2.34
CA PHE A 26 -4.76 -9.18 -2.04
C PHE A 26 -4.88 -7.90 -2.86
N CYS A 27 -5.12 -7.97 -4.18
CA CYS A 27 -5.00 -6.80 -5.06
C CYS A 27 -6.14 -6.59 -6.06
N GLY A 28 -7.16 -7.44 -6.07
CA GLY A 28 -8.34 -7.26 -6.92
C GLY A 28 -8.13 -7.64 -8.39
N GLU A 29 -6.92 -7.98 -8.83
CA GLU A 29 -6.66 -8.55 -10.16
C GLU A 29 -7.35 -9.91 -10.36
N PRO A 30 -7.54 -10.39 -11.59
CA PRO A 30 -8.00 -11.74 -11.84
C PRO A 30 -7.18 -12.80 -11.07
N SER A 31 -7.86 -13.63 -10.28
CA SER A 31 -7.23 -14.73 -9.56
C SER A 31 -7.16 -15.99 -10.41
N ASN A 32 -6.01 -16.65 -10.37
CA ASN A 32 -5.79 -17.95 -11.02
C ASN A 32 -4.99 -18.92 -10.14
N GLN A 33 -4.80 -18.56 -8.86
CA GLN A 33 -4.03 -19.31 -7.87
C GLN A 33 -4.72 -19.22 -6.51
N GLU A 34 -4.24 -20.02 -5.57
CA GLU A 34 -4.69 -20.04 -4.17
C GLU A 34 -3.47 -19.98 -3.24
N TRP A 35 -3.62 -19.30 -2.10
CA TRP A 35 -2.61 -19.21 -1.06
C TRP A 35 -3.18 -19.66 0.29
N GLY A 36 -2.61 -20.73 0.85
CA GLY A 36 -3.04 -21.34 2.10
C GLY A 36 -2.15 -20.98 3.28
N TYR A 37 -2.78 -20.70 4.41
CA TYR A 37 -2.17 -20.63 5.74
C TYR A 37 -2.61 -21.82 6.57
N LEU A 38 -1.65 -22.56 7.10
CA LEU A 38 -1.88 -23.60 8.10
C LEU A 38 -1.74 -22.96 9.49
N LYS A 39 -2.71 -23.24 10.36
CA LYS A 39 -2.71 -22.76 11.73
C LYS A 39 -1.54 -23.36 12.51
N GLU A 40 -0.70 -22.48 13.06
CA GLU A 40 0.28 -22.80 14.09
C GLU A 40 -0.22 -22.34 15.47
N ALA A 41 0.56 -22.62 16.53
CA ALA A 41 0.18 -22.29 17.91
C ALA A 41 -0.09 -20.78 18.12
N TYR A 42 0.59 -19.91 17.36
CA TYR A 42 0.50 -18.46 17.48
C TYR A 42 -0.36 -17.82 16.39
N THR A 43 -0.95 -18.61 15.48
CA THR A 43 -1.79 -18.07 14.40
C THR A 43 -3.12 -17.58 14.98
N PRO A 44 -3.49 -16.30 14.79
CA PRO A 44 -4.70 -15.72 15.39
C PRO A 44 -6.01 -16.18 14.70
N HIS A 45 -5.93 -17.01 13.68
CA HIS A 45 -7.06 -17.51 12.90
C HIS A 45 -6.95 -19.01 12.61
N PRO A 46 -8.05 -19.69 12.26
CA PRO A 46 -8.00 -21.06 11.74
C PRO A 46 -7.20 -21.15 10.43
N SER A 47 -6.75 -22.35 10.07
CA SER A 47 -6.19 -22.59 8.74
C SER A 47 -7.19 -22.14 7.68
N LEU A 48 -6.71 -21.43 6.65
CA LEU A 48 -7.55 -20.91 5.58
C LEU A 48 -6.77 -20.77 4.29
N THR A 49 -7.48 -20.73 3.17
CA THR A 49 -6.93 -20.50 1.84
C THR A 49 -7.66 -19.34 1.16
N VAL A 50 -6.93 -18.43 0.53
CA VAL A 50 -7.48 -17.28 -0.19
C VAL A 50 -7.15 -17.33 -1.69
N PRO A 51 -8.04 -16.87 -2.58
CA PRO A 51 -7.74 -16.75 -4.00
C PRO A 51 -6.74 -15.60 -4.24
N CYS A 52 -5.78 -15.81 -5.14
CA CYS A 52 -4.78 -14.81 -5.47
C CYS A 52 -4.34 -14.87 -6.94
N CYS A 53 -3.71 -13.79 -7.40
CA CYS A 53 -3.00 -13.77 -8.69
C CYS A 53 -1.57 -14.29 -8.52
N SER A 54 -0.92 -14.67 -9.62
CA SER A 54 0.45 -15.21 -9.63
C SER A 54 1.48 -14.29 -8.97
N GLU A 55 1.34 -12.97 -9.15
CA GLU A 55 2.24 -11.99 -8.53
C GLU A 55 2.08 -11.99 -7.02
N CYS A 56 0.87 -11.81 -6.50
CA CYS A 56 0.62 -11.81 -5.06
C CYS A 56 0.99 -13.15 -4.41
N LEU A 57 0.82 -14.29 -5.10
CA LEU A 57 1.30 -15.58 -4.63
C LEU A 57 2.83 -15.59 -4.46
N ARG A 58 3.57 -15.08 -5.45
CA ARG A 58 5.04 -14.99 -5.38
C ARG A 58 5.48 -14.14 -4.18
N LEU A 59 4.80 -13.03 -3.92
CA LEU A 59 5.10 -12.15 -2.79
C LEU A 59 4.73 -12.83 -1.46
N ALA A 60 3.55 -13.43 -1.35
CA ALA A 60 3.11 -14.14 -0.15
C ALA A 60 4.08 -15.26 0.25
N LYS A 61 4.65 -15.98 -0.72
CA LYS A 61 5.66 -17.04 -0.48
C LYS A 61 6.97 -16.51 0.10
N GLN A 62 7.32 -15.25 -0.13
CA GLN A 62 8.53 -14.62 0.44
C GLN A 62 8.36 -14.30 1.93
N HIS A 63 7.11 -14.14 2.39
CA HIS A 63 6.77 -13.71 3.73
C HIS A 63 6.00 -14.81 4.48
N LYS A 64 6.72 -15.74 5.11
CA LYS A 64 6.12 -16.72 6.05
C LYS A 64 5.79 -16.03 7.37
N LEU A 65 4.74 -15.23 7.37
CA LEU A 65 4.25 -14.50 8.54
C LEU A 65 3.26 -15.33 9.35
N THR A 66 2.97 -14.90 10.58
CA THR A 66 2.15 -15.63 11.55
C THR A 66 0.66 -15.62 11.26
N SER A 67 0.19 -14.69 10.41
CA SER A 67 -1.21 -14.58 10.01
C SER A 67 -1.39 -14.18 8.53
N ILE A 68 -2.58 -14.44 7.99
CA ILE A 68 -3.01 -14.00 6.65
C ILE A 68 -3.05 -12.48 6.54
N TRP A 69 -3.32 -11.77 7.64
CA TRP A 69 -3.40 -10.31 7.65
C TRP A 69 -2.01 -9.68 7.62
N ASP A 70 -1.06 -10.20 8.40
CA ASP A 70 0.35 -9.81 8.31
C ASP A 70 0.86 -10.06 6.88
N CYS A 71 0.51 -11.22 6.29
CA CYS A 71 0.80 -11.55 4.90
C CYS A 71 0.25 -10.50 3.93
N LYS A 72 -1.01 -10.12 4.11
CA LYS A 72 -1.66 -9.11 3.27
C LYS A 72 -0.90 -7.79 3.31
N MET A 73 -0.52 -7.31 4.48
CA MET A 73 0.28 -6.09 4.61
C MET A 73 1.64 -6.21 3.91
N ALA A 74 2.35 -7.32 4.10
CA ALA A 74 3.64 -7.53 3.45
C ALA A 74 3.51 -7.58 1.91
N VAL A 75 2.48 -8.26 1.39
CA VAL A 75 2.18 -8.28 -0.05
C VAL A 75 1.85 -6.86 -0.54
N LYS A 76 1.11 -6.07 0.22
CA LYS A 76 0.78 -4.67 -0.12
C LYS A 76 2.00 -3.76 -0.16
N ASP A 77 2.88 -3.88 0.82
CA ASP A 77 4.13 -3.13 0.87
C ASP A 77 5.01 -3.43 -0.35
N GLU A 78 5.09 -4.71 -0.71
CA GLU A 78 5.91 -5.15 -1.84
C GLU A 78 5.28 -4.78 -3.19
N LEU A 79 3.95 -4.80 -3.31
CA LEU A 79 3.24 -4.22 -4.46
C LEU A 79 3.55 -2.72 -4.57
N MET A 80 3.48 -1.96 -3.48
CA MET A 80 3.82 -0.53 -3.49
C MET A 80 5.26 -0.30 -3.95
N ARG A 81 6.20 -1.15 -3.53
CA ARG A 81 7.60 -1.11 -3.98
C ARG A 81 7.76 -1.42 -5.47
N ILE A 82 7.05 -2.43 -5.98
CA ILE A 82 7.08 -2.82 -7.40
C ILE A 82 6.47 -1.73 -8.28
N TYR A 83 5.33 -1.18 -7.85
CA TYR A 83 4.56 -0.19 -8.60
C TYR A 83 4.98 1.26 -8.32
N GLU A 84 6.04 1.47 -7.56
CA GLU A 84 6.51 2.80 -7.13
C GLU A 84 6.58 3.81 -8.28
N LYS A 85 7.18 3.42 -9.41
CA LYS A 85 7.32 4.30 -10.59
C LYS A 85 5.98 4.67 -11.23
N HIS A 86 5.00 3.77 -11.16
CA HIS A 86 3.66 4.02 -11.67
C HIS A 86 2.87 4.91 -10.72
N LEU A 87 2.99 4.69 -9.41
CA LEU A 87 2.40 5.55 -8.37
C LEU A 87 2.96 6.99 -8.43
N ALA A 88 4.25 7.12 -8.71
CA ALA A 88 4.91 8.42 -8.88
C ALA A 88 4.30 9.27 -10.01
N ILE A 89 3.61 8.68 -10.99
CA ILE A 89 2.94 9.45 -12.04
C ILE A 89 1.87 10.36 -11.43
N GLY A 90 1.02 9.84 -10.52
CA GLY A 90 -0.01 10.63 -9.86
C GLY A 90 0.53 11.69 -8.90
N VAL A 91 1.75 11.50 -8.39
CA VAL A 91 2.43 12.50 -7.56
C VAL A 91 2.93 13.69 -8.38
N ASN A 92 3.40 13.44 -9.60
CA ASN A 92 4.03 14.46 -10.43
C ASN A 92 3.06 15.14 -11.41
N TRP A 93 1.94 14.48 -11.71
CA TRP A 93 1.00 14.92 -12.74
C TRP A 93 -0.42 14.65 -12.29
N THR A 94 -1.29 15.62 -12.52
CA THR A 94 -2.71 15.34 -12.70
C THR A 94 -2.96 14.69 -14.06
N LYS A 95 -4.13 14.06 -14.21
CA LYS A 95 -4.57 13.51 -15.50
C LYS A 95 -4.55 14.58 -16.59
N GLN A 96 -5.06 15.78 -16.29
CA GLN A 96 -5.15 16.89 -17.23
C GLN A 96 -3.76 17.40 -17.61
N GLU A 97 -2.87 17.67 -16.65
CA GLU A 97 -1.51 18.13 -16.94
C GLU A 97 -0.75 17.12 -17.80
N LEU A 98 -0.94 15.82 -17.54
CA LEU A 98 -0.34 14.77 -18.37
C LEU A 98 -0.95 14.76 -19.77
N GLU A 99 -2.26 14.93 -19.92
CA GLU A 99 -2.99 15.02 -21.19
C GLU A 99 -2.69 16.31 -21.98
N GLU A 100 -2.23 17.37 -21.33
CA GLU A 100 -1.86 18.64 -21.95
C GLU A 100 -0.35 18.78 -22.19
N SER A 101 0.47 17.92 -21.58
CA SER A 101 1.92 17.95 -21.74
C SER A 101 2.39 17.81 -23.20
N GLU A 102 3.39 18.59 -23.59
CA GLU A 102 3.98 18.64 -24.94
C GLU A 102 4.97 17.48 -25.21
N PHE A 103 4.70 16.28 -24.68
CA PHE A 103 5.49 15.07 -24.97
C PHE A 103 5.22 14.56 -26.40
N GLU A 104 5.61 15.33 -27.41
CA GLU A 104 5.30 15.08 -28.84
C GLU A 104 6.35 14.23 -29.56
N ASP A 105 7.49 13.95 -28.93
CA ASP A 105 8.50 13.06 -29.49
C ASP A 105 7.99 11.63 -29.61
N LYS A 106 8.34 10.92 -30.69
CA LYS A 106 7.88 9.55 -31.01
C LYS A 106 8.06 8.54 -29.88
N VAL A 107 9.01 8.79 -28.96
CA VAL A 107 9.29 7.97 -27.79
C VAL A 107 8.33 8.28 -26.62
N PHE A 108 7.92 9.54 -26.45
CA PHE A 108 7.11 9.99 -25.32
C PHE A 108 5.61 10.12 -25.63
N GLY A 109 5.22 10.17 -26.90
CA GLY A 109 3.80 10.19 -27.28
C GLY A 109 3.02 8.93 -26.87
N GLY A 110 3.70 7.78 -26.78
CA GLY A 110 3.13 6.53 -26.24
C GLY A 110 3.05 6.51 -24.71
N PHE A 111 3.96 7.22 -24.04
CA PHE A 111 3.98 7.36 -22.58
C PHE A 111 2.71 8.08 -22.12
N LYS A 112 2.37 9.23 -22.72
CA LYS A 112 1.16 10.01 -22.38
C LYS A 112 -0.14 9.19 -22.37
N LYS A 113 -0.35 8.35 -23.39
CA LYS A 113 -1.58 7.54 -23.54
C LYS A 113 -1.74 6.44 -22.49
N SER A 114 -0.65 5.91 -21.97
CA SER A 114 -0.66 4.73 -21.10
C SER A 114 -0.25 5.04 -19.66
N ALA A 115 0.48 6.13 -19.42
CA ALA A 115 1.01 6.48 -18.11
C ALA A 115 -0.08 6.67 -17.06
N TRP A 116 -1.14 7.45 -17.36
CA TRP A 116 -2.25 7.60 -16.42
C TRP A 116 -2.97 6.28 -16.13
N MET A 117 -3.21 5.48 -17.17
CA MET A 117 -3.79 4.14 -17.02
C MET A 117 -2.92 3.25 -16.14
N MET A 118 -1.60 3.28 -16.30
CA MET A 118 -0.67 2.52 -15.45
C MET A 118 -0.70 3.02 -13.99
N TYR A 119 -0.84 4.32 -13.77
CA TYR A 119 -1.06 4.88 -12.43
C TYR A 119 -2.36 4.35 -11.80
N GLU A 120 -3.48 4.40 -12.54
CA GLU A 120 -4.78 3.93 -12.04
C GLU A 120 -4.72 2.45 -11.68
N ILE A 121 -4.14 1.61 -12.54
CA ILE A 121 -3.94 0.18 -12.26
C ILE A 121 -3.09 0.00 -11.00
N ALA A 122 -1.94 0.67 -10.91
CA ALA A 122 -1.07 0.59 -9.74
C ALA A 122 -1.77 1.01 -8.44
N ARG A 123 -2.42 2.17 -8.46
CA ARG A 123 -3.18 2.74 -7.34
C ARG A 123 -4.28 1.78 -6.90
N ASP A 124 -5.10 1.31 -7.83
CA ASP A 124 -6.26 0.47 -7.52
C ASP A 124 -5.82 -0.86 -6.92
N ARG A 125 -4.73 -1.46 -7.44
CA ARG A 125 -4.14 -2.69 -6.90
C ARG A 125 -3.58 -2.51 -5.49
N VAL A 126 -2.89 -1.40 -5.22
CA VAL A 126 -2.35 -1.09 -3.88
C VAL A 126 -3.48 -0.76 -2.91
N ASN A 127 -4.49 -0.01 -3.34
CA ASN A 127 -5.60 0.41 -2.48
C ASN A 127 -6.63 -0.68 -2.22
N TYR A 128 -6.67 -1.75 -3.03
CA TYR A 128 -7.69 -2.79 -2.91
C TYR A 128 -7.72 -3.41 -1.51
N SER A 129 -8.83 -3.24 -0.79
CA SER A 129 -8.95 -3.71 0.60
C SER A 129 -9.28 -5.20 0.73
N GLY A 130 -9.51 -5.93 -0.36
CA GLY A 130 -10.04 -7.29 -0.27
C GLY A 130 -11.51 -7.31 0.13
N TRP A 131 -11.94 -8.44 0.66
CA TRP A 131 -13.25 -8.57 1.30
C TRP A 131 -13.09 -9.26 2.67
N PRO A 132 -14.04 -9.07 3.59
CA PRO A 132 -14.01 -9.74 4.89
C PRO A 132 -13.91 -11.27 4.74
N LEU A 133 -13.09 -11.89 5.57
CA LEU A 133 -12.87 -13.34 5.51
C LEU A 133 -13.94 -14.06 6.32
N SER A 134 -14.47 -15.14 5.78
CA SER A 134 -15.33 -16.08 6.51
C SER A 134 -15.04 -17.52 6.13
N LEU A 135 -15.36 -18.44 7.04
CA LEU A 135 -15.33 -19.88 6.81
C LEU A 135 -16.66 -20.48 7.25
N ASN A 136 -17.34 -21.18 6.33
CA ASN A 136 -18.64 -21.79 6.59
C ASN A 136 -19.66 -20.77 7.15
N GLY A 137 -19.62 -19.54 6.66
CA GLY A 137 -20.49 -18.45 7.10
C GLY A 137 -20.09 -17.77 8.42
N VAL A 138 -19.00 -18.20 9.07
CA VAL A 138 -18.48 -17.56 10.28
C VAL A 138 -17.41 -16.54 9.90
N MET A 139 -17.66 -15.27 10.22
CA MET A 139 -16.71 -14.18 9.99
C MET A 139 -15.45 -14.33 10.85
N LEU A 140 -14.30 -14.08 10.25
CA LEU A 140 -13.02 -14.00 10.96
C LEU A 140 -12.77 -12.55 11.36
N ASP A 141 -12.40 -12.34 12.62
CA ASP A 141 -11.97 -11.03 13.14
C ASP A 141 -10.62 -10.68 12.52
N ASP A 142 -10.54 -9.53 11.85
CA ASP A 142 -9.30 -9.02 11.28
C ASP A 142 -8.47 -8.22 12.30
N HIS A 143 -8.96 -8.03 13.52
CA HIS A 143 -8.31 -7.28 14.59
C HIS A 143 -7.97 -5.83 14.20
N GLY A 144 -8.74 -5.22 13.29
CA GLY A 144 -8.53 -3.85 12.85
C GLY A 144 -7.38 -3.69 11.86
N TYR A 145 -7.09 -4.73 11.07
CA TYR A 145 -6.07 -4.74 10.02
C TYR A 145 -6.47 -3.86 8.81
N ASP A 146 -6.47 -2.54 8.97
CA ASP A 146 -6.73 -1.57 7.90
C ASP A 146 -5.57 -0.59 7.68
N ALA A 147 -5.49 -0.04 6.46
CA ALA A 147 -4.52 0.98 6.10
C ALA A 147 -4.71 2.21 7.01
N SER A 148 -3.66 2.58 7.76
CA SER A 148 -3.79 3.63 8.79
C SER A 148 -3.70 5.06 8.23
N PHE A 149 -3.36 5.23 6.95
CA PHE A 149 -3.17 6.54 6.35
C PHE A 149 -3.43 6.55 4.84
N SER A 150 -4.07 7.61 4.33
CA SER A 150 -4.32 7.81 2.90
C SER A 150 -3.91 9.22 2.50
N PHE A 151 -3.22 9.36 1.37
CA PHE A 151 -2.84 10.66 0.84
C PHE A 151 -2.72 10.59 -0.68
N ASP A 152 -3.22 11.62 -1.36
CA ASP A 152 -3.20 11.75 -2.83
C ASP A 152 -3.75 10.52 -3.58
N GLY A 153 -4.86 9.98 -3.06
CA GLY A 153 -5.52 8.82 -3.63
C GLY A 153 -4.79 7.48 -3.45
N VAL A 154 -3.71 7.41 -2.66
CA VAL A 154 -2.99 6.15 -2.35
C VAL A 154 -3.11 5.82 -0.87
N ASN A 155 -3.36 4.54 -0.57
CA ASN A 155 -3.45 4.02 0.79
C ASN A 155 -2.08 3.50 1.23
N TYR A 156 -1.63 3.99 2.39
CA TYR A 156 -0.38 3.61 3.02
C TYR A 156 -0.66 2.87 4.34
N ARG A 157 0.20 1.92 4.68
CA ARG A 157 0.10 1.23 5.96
C ARG A 157 0.33 2.16 7.15
N SER A 158 1.06 3.24 6.96
CA SER A 158 1.39 4.25 7.97
C SER A 158 1.83 5.58 7.36
N VAL A 159 1.74 6.64 8.16
CA VAL A 159 2.30 7.95 7.81
C VAL A 159 3.79 7.83 7.46
N SER A 160 4.56 7.03 8.20
CA SER A 160 5.99 6.81 7.93
C SER A 160 6.27 6.18 6.56
N GLN A 161 5.40 5.29 6.07
CA GLN A 161 5.52 4.74 4.71
C GLN A 161 5.27 5.81 3.66
N ALA A 162 4.23 6.64 3.84
CA ALA A 162 3.97 7.78 2.97
C ALA A 162 5.16 8.75 2.95
N ILE A 163 5.72 9.09 4.12
CA ILE A 163 6.93 9.93 4.23
C ILE A 163 8.07 9.36 3.42
N ALA A 164 8.36 8.06 3.56
CA ALA A 164 9.46 7.42 2.84
C ALA A 164 9.25 7.50 1.31
N PHE A 165 8.02 7.28 0.84
CA PHE A 165 7.65 7.38 -0.57
C PHE A 165 7.84 8.81 -1.10
N TYR A 166 7.26 9.81 -0.44
CA TYR A 166 7.34 11.21 -0.88
C TYR A 166 8.74 11.81 -0.73
N ALA A 167 9.48 11.46 0.32
CA ALA A 167 10.86 11.90 0.48
C ALA A 167 11.75 11.37 -0.65
N LYS A 168 11.54 10.12 -1.07
CA LYS A 168 12.26 9.57 -2.22
C LYS A 168 11.83 10.24 -3.53
N GLN A 169 10.52 10.40 -3.76
CA GLN A 169 10.00 10.93 -5.01
C GLN A 169 10.42 12.38 -5.27
N PHE A 170 10.47 13.21 -4.22
CA PHE A 170 10.86 14.61 -4.32
C PHE A 170 12.30 14.89 -3.86
N THR A 171 13.09 13.85 -3.57
CA THR A 171 14.47 13.97 -3.05
C THR A 171 14.56 14.86 -1.79
N LEU A 172 13.59 14.72 -0.90
CA LEU A 172 13.50 15.51 0.33
C LEU A 172 14.38 14.94 1.42
N ASP A 173 14.83 15.82 2.31
CA ASP A 173 15.37 15.41 3.60
C ASP A 173 14.26 14.76 4.43
N LYS A 174 14.33 13.43 4.52
CA LYS A 174 13.32 12.61 5.19
C LYS A 174 13.13 13.04 6.65
N ARG A 175 14.21 13.34 7.37
CA ARG A 175 14.15 13.68 8.80
C ARG A 175 13.46 15.04 8.98
N PHE A 176 13.81 16.01 8.13
CA PHE A 176 13.14 17.31 8.14
C PHE A 176 11.64 17.20 7.85
N LEU A 177 11.24 16.33 6.91
CA LEU A 177 9.83 16.07 6.63
C LEU A 177 9.12 15.40 7.82
N GLU A 178 9.74 14.41 8.46
CA GLU A 178 9.22 13.77 9.68
C GLU A 178 9.00 14.80 10.80
N ASP A 179 10.00 15.66 11.06
CA ASP A 179 9.93 16.71 12.09
C ASP A 179 8.85 17.75 11.76
N THR A 180 8.71 18.13 10.50
CA THR A 180 7.66 19.07 10.05
C THR A 180 6.27 18.48 10.29
N ILE A 181 6.05 17.21 9.91
CA ILE A 181 4.76 16.52 10.11
C ILE A 181 4.45 16.35 11.60
N ALA A 182 5.46 16.10 12.43
CA ALA A 182 5.28 16.00 13.88
C ALA A 182 4.79 17.32 14.50
N ILE A 183 5.13 18.46 13.92
CA ILE A 183 4.67 19.79 14.37
C ILE A 183 3.27 20.10 13.81
N VAL A 184 3.06 19.95 12.50
CA VAL A 184 1.83 20.43 11.83
C VAL A 184 0.68 19.41 11.86
N GLY A 185 0.98 18.16 12.25
CA GLY A 185 0.03 17.05 12.26
C GLY A 185 -0.13 16.35 10.92
N LYS A 186 -0.53 15.08 10.96
CA LYS A 186 -0.74 14.23 9.77
C LYS A 186 -1.84 14.74 8.83
N ASP A 187 -2.82 15.49 9.35
CA ASP A 187 -3.91 16.04 8.54
C ASP A 187 -3.41 17.16 7.61
N ARG A 188 -2.25 17.75 7.94
CA ARG A 188 -1.54 18.75 7.14
C ARG A 188 -0.36 18.15 6.35
N PHE A 189 -0.41 16.87 6.00
CA PHE A 189 0.67 16.17 5.28
C PHE A 189 1.10 16.89 3.99
N GLY A 190 0.15 17.32 3.16
CA GLY A 190 0.46 18.07 1.93
C GLY A 190 1.05 19.47 2.18
N PHE A 191 0.79 20.07 3.34
CA PHE A 191 1.47 21.30 3.75
C PHE A 191 2.92 21.01 4.14
N ALA A 192 3.17 19.95 4.92
CA ALA A 192 4.52 19.55 5.31
C ALA A 192 5.40 19.21 4.10
N ILE A 193 4.86 18.52 3.09
CA ILE A 193 5.58 18.26 1.82
C ILE A 193 6.02 19.56 1.16
N ARG A 194 5.12 20.56 1.06
CA ARG A 194 5.44 21.85 0.43
C ARG A 194 6.55 22.59 1.18
N ILE A 195 6.51 22.60 2.51
CA ILE A 195 7.59 23.18 3.33
C ILE A 195 8.92 22.45 3.08
N ALA A 196 8.92 21.12 3.02
CA ALA A 196 10.11 20.34 2.73
C ALA A 196 10.66 20.61 1.32
N GLN A 197 9.79 20.77 0.31
CA GLN A 197 10.19 21.11 -1.06
C GLN A 197 10.83 22.49 -1.14
N ILE A 198 10.25 23.51 -0.50
CA ILE A 198 10.81 24.88 -0.46
C ILE A 198 12.22 24.87 0.17
N ASN A 199 12.44 24.00 1.16
CA ASN A 199 13.68 23.91 1.92
C ASN A 199 14.62 22.77 1.47
N ILE A 200 14.46 22.25 0.25
CA ILE A 200 15.22 21.09 -0.24
C ILE A 200 16.75 21.32 -0.20
N ALA A 201 17.19 22.52 -0.59
CA ALA A 201 18.60 22.93 -0.62
C ALA A 201 19.02 23.79 0.60
N ALA A 202 18.13 23.95 1.59
CA ALA A 202 18.42 24.76 2.76
C ALA A 202 19.52 24.13 3.62
N VAL A 203 20.39 24.96 4.18
CA VAL A 203 21.39 24.53 5.16
C VAL A 203 20.71 24.10 6.49
N PRO A 204 21.34 23.23 7.30
CA PRO A 204 20.75 22.72 8.53
C PRO A 204 20.28 23.80 9.52
N GLU A 205 20.97 24.94 9.58
CA GLU A 205 20.62 26.09 10.44
C GLU A 205 19.26 26.67 10.04
N LEU A 206 19.04 26.87 8.74
CA LEU A 206 17.79 27.42 8.21
C LEU A 206 16.64 26.44 8.43
N LYS A 207 16.87 25.15 8.21
CA LYS A 207 15.86 24.11 8.52
C LYS A 207 15.47 24.12 10.00
N ARG A 208 16.43 24.28 10.91
CA ARG A 208 16.14 24.41 12.34
C ARG A 208 15.32 25.66 12.66
N GLN A 209 15.61 26.79 12.01
CA GLN A 209 14.83 28.01 12.17
C GLN A 209 13.37 27.78 11.71
N VAL A 210 13.17 27.21 10.52
CA VAL A 210 11.82 26.90 10.00
C VAL A 210 11.04 26.01 10.97
N LEU A 211 11.67 24.99 11.56
CA LEU A 211 11.00 24.15 12.57
C LEU A 211 10.67 24.91 13.86
N SER A 212 11.47 25.91 14.23
CA SER A 212 11.18 26.78 15.38
C SER A 212 9.96 27.65 15.09
N ASP A 213 9.96 28.35 13.95
CA ASP A 213 8.88 29.24 13.54
C ASP A 213 7.55 28.48 13.45
N LEU A 214 7.57 27.27 12.85
CA LEU A 214 6.39 26.41 12.77
C LEU A 214 5.87 26.01 14.15
N ARG A 215 6.73 25.79 15.15
CA ARG A 215 6.29 25.45 16.51
C ARG A 215 5.63 26.64 17.19
N GLU A 216 6.16 27.85 17.00
CA GLU A 216 5.58 29.07 17.55
C GLU A 216 4.18 29.30 16.98
N GLU A 217 4.00 29.13 15.66
CA GLU A 217 2.69 29.28 15.00
C GLU A 217 1.64 28.24 15.42
N HIS A 218 2.05 27.08 15.94
CA HIS A 218 1.16 25.96 16.28
C HIS A 218 1.07 25.71 17.80
N SER A 219 1.59 26.62 18.62
CA SER A 219 1.52 26.54 20.09
C SER A 219 0.32 27.29 20.70
N ASP A 220 -0.52 27.91 19.87
CA ASP A 220 -1.81 28.55 20.21
C ASP A 220 -3.01 27.71 19.73
#